data_AF-A0A933N423-F1
#
_entry.id   AF-A0A933N423-F1
#
_cell.length_a   1.000
_cell.length_b   1.000
_cell.length_c   1.000
_cell.angle_alpha   90.00
_cell.angle_beta   90.00
_cell.angle_gamma   90.00
#
_symmetry.space_group_name_H-M   'P 1'
#
loop_
_entity.id
_entity.type
_entity.pdbx_description
1 polymer ?
#
loop_
_entity_poly.entity_id
_entity_poly.type
_entity_poly.pdbx_seq_one_letter_code
_entity_poly.pdbx_strand_id
1 'polypeptide(L)'
;MIPKRSNLSFVPPLLPNQTIYSWGAVFHEKSGNSTVDQTRLQLFGTARGRWHFHIPSHLNELCASTQIRLGPPEAIVRNATTIPYYTQFRNPSVASSVLEQVRGNNSRGLAKDLGMTKSAFNAHPPRRSCHECVLADENEYGFAYWRRDHQLPGVLVCQKHGTPLLALPYDRDSVHREIFLWPNDDWTKKQAQSIAVWSDTTLNDLQRLAQIAADMVGGKLAGGRASFLVEHSLAIVAVSPISLAFIRLGAIRRLFVSTFI
;
A
#
# COMPACT_ATOMS: atom_id res chain seq x y z
N MET A 1 -6.62 17.13 -30.61
CA MET A 1 -6.14 18.12 -29.61
C MET A 1 -6.45 17.56 -28.23
N ILE A 2 -5.42 17.23 -27.42
CA ILE A 2 -5.62 16.96 -25.99
C ILE A 2 -5.88 18.33 -25.36
N PRO A 3 -7.02 18.56 -24.69
CA PRO A 3 -7.31 19.87 -24.12
C PRO A 3 -6.21 20.27 -23.14
N LYS A 4 -5.77 21.53 -23.26
CA LYS A 4 -4.85 22.21 -22.33
C LYS A 4 -5.38 21.97 -20.91
N ARG A 5 -4.52 21.41 -20.04
CA ARG A 5 -4.81 21.00 -18.65
C ARG A 5 -5.83 21.93 -17.98
N SER A 6 -7.08 21.49 -17.89
CA SER A 6 -8.10 22.18 -17.13
C SER A 6 -7.83 21.94 -15.64
N ASN A 7 -7.72 23.01 -14.86
CA ASN A 7 -7.71 22.92 -13.41
C ASN A 7 -8.87 22.04 -12.96
N LEU A 8 -8.60 21.05 -12.12
CA LEU A 8 -9.63 20.16 -11.60
C LEU A 8 -10.63 20.98 -10.78
N SER A 9 -11.92 20.88 -11.13
CA SER A 9 -13.02 21.55 -10.43
C SER A 9 -13.14 21.11 -8.97
N PHE A 10 -12.69 19.89 -8.68
CA PHE A 10 -12.72 19.28 -7.36
C PHE A 10 -11.43 18.50 -7.11
N VAL A 11 -10.89 18.60 -5.90
CA VAL A 11 -9.79 17.75 -5.41
C VAL A 11 -10.12 17.33 -3.98
N PRO A 12 -10.40 16.03 -3.74
CA PRO A 12 -10.68 15.57 -2.39
C PRO A 12 -9.44 15.70 -1.51
N PRO A 13 -9.60 15.97 -0.20
CA PRO A 13 -8.47 15.93 0.73
C PRO A 13 -7.91 14.49 0.82
N LEU A 14 -6.61 14.38 1.07
CA LEU A 14 -5.98 13.08 1.37
C LEU A 14 -6.25 12.73 2.84
N LEU A 15 -6.97 11.64 3.07
CA LEU A 15 -7.34 11.20 4.42
C LEU A 15 -6.17 10.51 5.16
N PRO A 16 -6.19 10.45 6.51
CA PRO A 16 -5.14 9.81 7.28
C PRO A 16 -4.91 8.35 6.86
N ASN A 17 -3.66 8.01 6.55
CA ASN A 17 -3.26 6.66 6.16
C ASN A 17 -4.01 6.12 4.92
N GLN A 18 -4.60 6.99 4.10
CA GLN A 18 -5.25 6.63 2.84
C GLN A 18 -4.20 6.32 1.77
N THR A 19 -4.39 5.25 1.00
CA THR A 19 -3.57 4.97 -0.18
C THR A 19 -3.89 5.93 -1.32
N ILE A 20 -2.91 6.25 -2.15
CA ILE A 20 -3.11 7.10 -3.35
C ILE A 20 -4.10 6.47 -4.35
N TYR A 21 -4.18 5.14 -4.38
CA TYR A 21 -5.21 4.42 -5.13
C TYR A 21 -6.61 4.74 -4.62
N SER A 22 -6.83 4.65 -3.30
CA SER A 22 -8.15 4.91 -2.72
C SER A 22 -8.55 6.37 -2.88
N TRP A 23 -7.59 7.30 -2.80
CA TRP A 23 -7.83 8.70 -3.14
C TRP A 23 -8.28 8.86 -4.60
N GLY A 24 -7.65 8.13 -5.54
CA GLY A 24 -8.04 8.10 -6.94
C GLY A 24 -9.47 7.56 -7.15
N ALA A 25 -9.88 6.56 -6.38
CA ALA A 25 -11.26 6.04 -6.38
C ALA A 25 -12.28 7.09 -5.92
N VAL A 26 -11.97 7.81 -4.82
CA VAL A 26 -12.81 8.92 -4.33
C VAL A 26 -12.94 10.02 -5.37
N PHE A 27 -11.82 10.42 -5.99
CA PHE A 27 -11.83 11.42 -7.05
C PHE A 27 -12.66 10.95 -8.26
N HIS A 28 -12.50 9.70 -8.69
CA HIS A 28 -13.23 9.12 -9.82
C HIS A 28 -14.74 9.25 -9.62
N GLU A 29 -15.23 8.75 -8.49
CA GLU A 29 -16.65 8.73 -8.16
C GLU A 29 -17.22 10.13 -7.95
N LYS A 30 -16.57 10.96 -7.11
CA LYS A 30 -17.06 12.31 -6.79
C LYS A 30 -16.99 13.28 -7.98
N SER A 31 -16.12 13.02 -8.95
CA SER A 31 -16.05 13.81 -10.19
C SER A 31 -17.02 13.30 -11.28
N GLY A 32 -17.79 12.24 -11.00
CA GLY A 32 -18.75 11.67 -11.95
C GLY A 32 -18.11 11.04 -13.19
N ASN A 33 -16.87 10.56 -13.08
CA ASN A 33 -16.19 9.91 -14.20
C ASN A 33 -16.84 8.56 -14.48
N SER A 34 -17.21 8.31 -15.74
CA SER A 34 -17.83 7.05 -16.15
C SER A 34 -16.82 5.94 -16.45
N THR A 35 -15.56 6.31 -16.72
CA THR A 35 -14.49 5.35 -17.00
C THR A 35 -13.20 5.72 -16.26
N VAL A 36 -12.40 4.71 -15.92
CA VAL A 36 -11.08 4.95 -15.29
C VAL A 36 -10.16 5.73 -16.23
N ASP A 37 -10.33 5.61 -17.55
CA ASP A 37 -9.54 6.37 -18.52
C ASP A 37 -9.86 7.87 -18.50
N GLN A 38 -11.12 8.27 -18.29
CA GLN A 38 -11.47 9.67 -18.06
C GLN A 38 -10.73 10.22 -16.83
N THR A 39 -10.72 9.45 -15.74
CA THR A 39 -9.96 9.81 -14.53
C THR A 39 -8.46 9.89 -14.79
N ARG A 40 -7.86 8.93 -15.52
CA ARG A 40 -6.44 8.95 -15.88
C ARG A 40 -6.09 10.17 -16.72
N LEU A 41 -6.93 10.53 -17.69
CA LEU A 41 -6.75 11.71 -18.53
C LEU A 41 -6.85 13.01 -17.73
N GLN A 42 -7.81 13.13 -16.82
CA GLN A 42 -7.95 14.31 -15.95
C GLN A 42 -6.75 14.47 -15.01
N LEU A 43 -6.30 13.38 -14.39
CA LEU A 43 -5.29 13.43 -13.34
C LEU A 43 -3.85 13.40 -13.85
N PHE A 44 -3.59 12.66 -14.94
CA PHE A 44 -2.24 12.48 -15.48
C PHE A 44 -2.05 13.05 -16.90
N GLY A 45 -3.12 13.44 -17.59
CA GLY A 45 -3.05 13.85 -19.00
C GLY A 45 -2.77 12.71 -19.98
N THR A 46 -2.81 11.45 -19.52
CA THR A 46 -2.52 10.26 -20.33
C THR A 46 -3.31 9.05 -19.87
N ALA A 47 -3.78 8.24 -20.81
CA ALA A 47 -4.41 6.95 -20.53
C ALA A 47 -3.41 5.89 -20.00
N ARG A 48 -2.09 6.15 -20.08
CA ARG A 48 -1.05 5.24 -19.58
C ARG A 48 -0.77 5.38 -18.08
N GLY A 49 -1.33 6.41 -17.43
CA GLY A 49 -1.19 6.60 -15.99
C GLY A 49 -1.79 5.43 -15.21
N ARG A 50 -1.04 4.90 -14.22
CA ARG A 50 -1.45 3.71 -13.47
C ARG A 50 -1.80 4.06 -12.02
N TRP A 51 -3.03 3.72 -11.63
CA TRP A 51 -3.49 3.61 -10.25
C TRP A 51 -3.01 2.29 -9.67
N HIS A 52 -1.71 2.17 -9.40
CA HIS A 52 -1.19 0.99 -8.74
C HIS A 52 -1.10 1.24 -7.23
N PHE A 53 -1.63 0.28 -6.49
CA PHE A 53 -1.95 0.40 -5.08
C PHE A 53 -0.73 0.65 -4.18
N HIS A 54 0.39 0.02 -4.54
CA HIS A 54 1.63 0.09 -3.76
C HIS A 54 2.65 1.08 -4.33
N ILE A 55 2.65 1.28 -5.66
CA ILE A 55 3.68 2.03 -6.39
C ILE A 55 3.00 2.88 -7.46
N PRO A 56 2.78 4.18 -7.21
CA PRO A 56 2.21 5.06 -8.24
C PRO A 56 3.21 5.33 -9.38
N SER A 57 2.73 6.05 -10.38
CA SER A 57 3.55 6.66 -11.44
C SER A 57 2.94 8.03 -11.77
N HIS A 58 3.65 8.86 -12.54
CA HIS A 58 3.15 10.15 -13.01
C HIS A 58 2.79 11.12 -11.87
N LEU A 59 3.56 11.10 -10.76
CA LEU A 59 3.28 11.98 -9.63
C LEU A 59 3.48 13.46 -9.98
N ASN A 60 4.35 13.80 -10.93
CA ASN A 60 4.50 15.18 -11.39
C ASN A 60 3.23 15.68 -12.07
N GLU A 61 2.62 14.87 -12.93
CA GLU A 61 1.36 15.19 -13.59
C GLU A 61 0.21 15.28 -12.59
N LEU A 62 0.16 14.37 -11.61
CA LEU A 62 -0.83 14.41 -10.53
C LEU A 62 -0.69 15.69 -9.69
N CYS A 63 0.53 16.07 -9.33
CA CYS A 63 0.78 17.31 -8.59
C CYS A 63 0.37 18.53 -9.40
N ALA A 64 0.64 18.52 -10.71
CA ALA A 64 0.25 19.60 -11.60
C ALA A 64 -1.29 19.72 -11.74
N SER A 65 -2.00 18.60 -11.94
CA SER A 65 -3.46 18.60 -12.08
C SER A 65 -4.18 18.97 -10.78
N THR A 66 -3.68 18.47 -9.65
CA THR A 66 -4.23 18.77 -8.32
C THR A 66 -3.79 20.13 -7.77
N GLN A 67 -2.88 20.82 -8.45
CA GLN A 67 -2.24 22.07 -7.99
C GLN A 67 -1.56 21.90 -6.63
N ILE A 68 -0.86 20.78 -6.42
CA ILE A 68 -0.11 20.44 -5.21
C ILE A 68 -1.00 20.37 -3.94
N ARG A 69 -2.32 20.29 -4.08
CA ARG A 69 -3.24 20.15 -2.93
C ARG A 69 -3.05 18.85 -2.14
N LEU A 70 -2.45 17.82 -2.75
CA LEU A 70 -2.05 16.58 -2.08
C LEU A 70 -0.63 16.65 -1.47
N GLY A 71 0.05 17.78 -1.65
CA GLY A 71 1.48 17.96 -1.38
C GLY A 71 2.36 17.65 -2.60
N PRO A 72 3.68 17.93 -2.49
CA PRO A 72 4.66 17.59 -3.51
C PRO A 72 4.83 16.06 -3.63
N PRO A 73 5.47 15.54 -4.70
CA PRO A 73 5.65 14.10 -4.90
C PRO A 73 6.21 13.35 -3.68
N GLU A 74 7.16 13.95 -2.96
CA GLU A 74 7.74 13.43 -1.72
C GLU A 74 6.71 13.22 -0.62
N ALA A 75 5.78 14.17 -0.46
CA ALA A 75 4.73 14.08 0.52
C ALA A 75 3.73 12.97 0.15
N ILE A 76 3.38 12.85 -1.14
CA ILE A 76 2.52 11.77 -1.62
C ILE A 76 3.19 10.41 -1.41
N VAL A 77 4.47 10.27 -1.77
CA VAL A 77 5.23 9.02 -1.53
C VAL A 77 5.24 8.68 -0.04
N ARG A 78 5.58 9.64 0.82
CA ARG A 78 5.69 9.45 2.26
C ARG A 78 4.36 9.12 2.93
N ASN A 79 3.27 9.76 2.52
CA ASN A 79 2.00 9.74 3.24
C ASN A 79 0.92 8.85 2.59
N ALA A 80 1.01 8.58 1.29
CA ALA A 80 -0.04 7.91 0.50
C ALA A 80 0.41 6.62 -0.20
N THR A 81 1.67 6.18 -0.03
CA THR A 81 2.19 4.94 -0.65
C THR A 81 2.84 4.00 0.35
N THR A 82 3.07 2.74 -0.01
CA THR A 82 3.83 1.81 0.85
C THR A 82 5.34 1.91 0.66
N ILE A 83 5.83 2.77 -0.24
CA ILE A 83 7.26 2.91 -0.57
C ILE A 83 8.16 3.12 0.67
N PRO A 84 7.81 3.98 1.66
CA PRO A 84 8.67 4.20 2.82
C PRO A 84 9.05 2.91 3.55
N TYR A 85 8.11 1.95 3.64
CA TYR A 85 8.36 0.65 4.25
C TYR A 85 9.51 -0.12 3.57
N TYR A 86 9.62 -0.02 2.24
CA TYR A 86 10.64 -0.74 1.46
C TYR A 86 11.98 -0.01 1.39
N THR A 87 12.00 1.30 1.62
CA THR A 87 13.19 2.14 1.48
C THR A 87 13.81 2.55 2.81
N GLN A 88 13.10 2.41 3.94
CA GLN A 88 13.52 2.95 5.23
C GLN A 88 14.89 2.45 5.72
N PHE A 89 15.24 1.20 5.44
CA PHE A 89 16.53 0.61 5.81
C PHE A 89 17.49 0.48 4.63
N ARG A 90 17.18 1.12 3.49
CA ARG A 90 18.05 1.16 2.33
C ARG A 90 18.92 2.41 2.38
N ASN A 91 19.98 2.42 1.57
CA ASN A 91 20.77 3.63 1.35
C ASN A 91 19.82 4.77 0.89
N PRO A 92 19.96 6.00 1.41
CA PRO A 92 19.16 7.15 0.98
C PRO A 92 19.12 7.35 -0.54
N SER A 93 20.18 6.99 -1.27
CA SER A 93 20.22 7.04 -2.74
C SER A 93 19.14 6.17 -3.40
N VAL A 94 18.77 5.05 -2.79
CA VAL A 94 17.69 4.17 -3.26
C VAL A 94 16.35 4.89 -3.13
N ALA A 95 16.07 5.52 -1.99
CA ALA A 95 14.83 6.27 -1.78
C ALA A 95 14.71 7.43 -2.78
N SER A 96 15.80 8.16 -3.03
CA SER A 96 15.85 9.22 -4.04
C SER A 96 15.64 8.69 -5.46
N SER A 97 16.28 7.58 -5.83
CA SER A 97 16.07 6.95 -7.15
C SER A 97 14.63 6.48 -7.34
N VAL A 98 14.03 5.88 -6.32
CA VAL A 98 12.63 5.44 -6.33
C VAL A 98 11.70 6.64 -6.52
N LEU A 99 11.95 7.74 -5.81
CA LEU A 99 11.19 8.99 -5.95
C LEU A 99 11.24 9.53 -7.39
N GLU A 100 12.41 9.59 -8.00
CA GLU A 100 12.55 10.05 -9.39
C GLU A 100 11.78 9.17 -10.38
N GLN A 101 11.78 7.86 -10.16
CA GLN A 101 11.03 6.93 -11.02
C GLN A 101 9.50 7.11 -10.89
N VAL A 102 8.97 7.30 -9.68
CA VAL A 102 7.52 7.49 -9.49
C VAL A 102 7.04 8.90 -9.88
N ARG A 103 7.94 9.89 -9.86
CA ARG A 103 7.70 11.22 -10.44
C ARG A 103 7.48 11.16 -11.94
N GLY A 104 8.28 10.34 -12.62
CA GLY A 104 8.24 10.15 -14.06
C GLY A 104 7.08 9.29 -14.57
N ASN A 105 7.11 9.05 -15.87
CA ASN A 105 6.06 8.36 -16.62
C ASN A 105 6.19 6.81 -16.61
N ASN A 106 7.19 6.25 -15.93
CA ASN A 106 7.45 4.83 -15.94
C ASN A 106 8.01 4.32 -14.61
N SER A 107 7.18 3.59 -13.86
CA SER A 107 7.58 2.83 -12.67
C SER A 107 7.71 1.32 -12.96
N ARG A 108 7.83 0.92 -14.24
CA ARG A 108 8.00 -0.49 -14.63
C ARG A 108 9.32 -1.02 -14.07
N GLY A 109 9.26 -2.16 -13.39
CA GLY A 109 10.43 -2.78 -12.77
C GLY A 109 10.67 -2.33 -11.33
N LEU A 110 10.12 -1.18 -10.91
CA LEU A 110 10.32 -0.66 -9.56
C LEU A 110 9.86 -1.61 -8.46
N ALA A 111 8.78 -2.37 -8.68
CA ALA A 111 8.35 -3.43 -7.76
C ALA A 111 9.46 -4.47 -7.56
N LYS A 112 10.15 -4.88 -8.63
CA LYS A 112 11.27 -5.82 -8.55
C LYS A 112 12.44 -5.20 -7.78
N ASP A 113 12.76 -3.94 -8.07
CA ASP A 113 13.90 -3.23 -7.44
C ASP A 113 13.67 -3.00 -5.94
N LEU A 114 12.42 -2.78 -5.54
CA LEU A 114 12.00 -2.71 -4.13
C LEU A 114 11.92 -4.08 -3.45
N GLY A 115 12.25 -5.17 -4.15
CA GLY A 115 12.18 -6.53 -3.62
C GLY A 115 10.76 -7.07 -3.48
N MET A 116 9.76 -6.41 -4.09
CA MET A 116 8.37 -6.88 -4.20
C MET A 116 8.26 -7.98 -5.27
N THR A 117 9.11 -9.00 -5.16
CA THR A 117 9.16 -10.14 -6.07
C THR A 117 8.30 -11.29 -5.54
N LYS A 118 7.92 -12.22 -6.41
CA LYS A 118 7.07 -13.40 -6.11
C LYS A 118 7.82 -14.43 -5.26
N SER A 119 8.28 -14.02 -4.08
CA SER A 119 8.70 -14.96 -3.04
C SER A 119 7.48 -15.49 -2.29
N ALA A 120 7.68 -16.46 -1.38
CA ALA A 120 6.66 -17.15 -0.58
C ALA A 120 5.69 -16.24 0.21
N PHE A 121 5.92 -14.92 0.22
CA PHE A 121 5.11 -13.89 0.91
C PHE A 121 4.22 -13.04 -0.03
N ASN A 122 4.06 -13.43 -1.30
CA ASN A 122 3.29 -12.75 -2.35
C ASN A 122 3.78 -11.33 -2.70
N ALA A 123 4.33 -11.18 -3.92
CA ALA A 123 4.82 -9.94 -4.53
C ALA A 123 3.84 -8.76 -4.46
N HIS A 124 2.55 -9.10 -4.51
CA HIS A 124 1.43 -8.21 -4.37
C HIS A 124 0.60 -8.84 -3.25
N PRO A 125 0.75 -8.41 -1.98
CA PRO A 125 -0.12 -8.89 -0.94
C PRO A 125 -1.57 -8.61 -1.41
N PRO A 126 -2.50 -9.55 -1.18
CA PRO A 126 -3.89 -9.29 -1.48
C PRO A 126 -4.32 -7.99 -0.80
N ARG A 127 -5.25 -7.27 -1.41
CA ARG A 127 -5.81 -6.07 -0.78
C ARG A 127 -6.49 -6.47 0.50
N ARG A 128 -6.15 -5.77 1.58
CA ARG A 128 -6.65 -6.08 2.91
C ARG A 128 -7.41 -4.92 3.53
N SER A 129 -8.45 -5.25 4.28
CA SER A 129 -9.22 -4.29 5.07
C SER A 129 -9.51 -4.87 6.45
N CYS A 130 -9.74 -3.98 7.41
CA CYS A 130 -10.27 -4.34 8.72
C CYS A 130 -11.75 -3.95 8.74
N HIS A 131 -12.62 -4.85 9.15
CA HIS A 131 -14.06 -4.59 9.19
C HIS A 131 -14.40 -3.39 10.11
N GLU A 132 -13.77 -3.30 11.27
CA GLU A 132 -13.97 -2.19 12.21
C GLU A 132 -13.44 -0.86 11.66
N CYS A 133 -12.30 -0.87 10.94
CA CYS A 133 -11.85 0.34 10.23
C CYS A 133 -12.87 0.78 9.18
N VAL A 134 -13.42 -0.17 8.41
CA VAL A 134 -14.43 0.12 7.39
C VAL A 134 -15.66 0.78 8.00
N LEU A 135 -16.21 0.23 9.09
CA LEU A 135 -17.36 0.80 9.78
C LEU A 135 -17.07 2.19 10.36
N ALA A 136 -15.89 2.37 10.96
CA ALA A 136 -15.47 3.66 11.49
C ALA A 136 -15.34 4.72 10.38
N ASP A 137 -14.77 4.34 9.22
CA ASP A 137 -14.59 5.23 8.07
C ASP A 137 -15.95 5.60 7.43
N GLU A 138 -16.86 4.65 7.32
CA GLU A 138 -18.23 4.89 6.86
C GLU A 138 -18.97 5.86 7.80
N ASN A 139 -18.81 5.71 9.11
CA ASN A 139 -19.45 6.60 10.08
C ASN A 139 -18.83 8.01 10.10
N GLU A 140 -17.52 8.14 9.94
CA GLU A 140 -16.81 9.43 10.03
C GLU A 140 -16.80 10.21 8.70
N TYR A 141 -16.58 9.52 7.58
CA TYR A 141 -16.37 10.15 6.26
C TYR A 141 -17.49 9.86 5.25
N GLY A 142 -18.41 8.94 5.57
CA GLY A 142 -19.46 8.48 4.67
C GLY A 142 -18.99 7.44 3.64
N PHE A 143 -17.72 7.01 3.70
CA PHE A 143 -17.16 5.97 2.84
C PHE A 143 -15.93 5.34 3.48
N ALA A 144 -15.67 4.07 3.18
CA ALA A 144 -14.43 3.41 3.56
C ALA A 144 -13.33 3.61 2.53
N TYR A 145 -12.07 3.56 2.95
CA TYR A 145 -10.93 3.69 2.06
C TYR A 145 -9.84 2.67 2.36
N TRP A 146 -9.04 2.34 1.35
CA TRP A 146 -7.93 1.44 1.53
C TRP A 146 -6.82 2.13 2.31
N ARG A 147 -6.55 1.62 3.51
CA ARG A 147 -5.51 2.09 4.43
C ARG A 147 -4.16 1.50 4.06
N ARG A 148 -3.05 2.26 4.15
CA ARG A 148 -1.72 1.81 3.69
C ARG A 148 -1.11 0.72 4.57
N ASP A 149 -1.23 0.86 5.88
CA ASP A 149 -0.68 -0.08 6.88
C ASP A 149 -1.19 -1.50 6.68
N HIS A 150 -2.48 -1.67 6.36
CA HIS A 150 -3.06 -2.98 6.04
C HIS A 150 -2.44 -3.65 4.80
N GLN A 151 -1.78 -2.88 3.94
CA GLN A 151 -1.24 -3.35 2.65
C GLN A 151 0.24 -3.72 2.74
N LEU A 152 0.83 -3.59 3.93
CA LEU A 152 2.22 -3.90 4.14
C LEU A 152 2.43 -5.42 4.15
N PRO A 153 3.58 -5.90 3.65
CA PRO A 153 3.96 -7.31 3.78
C PRO A 153 3.98 -7.75 5.24
N GLY A 154 3.48 -8.95 5.53
CA GLY A 154 3.44 -9.50 6.89
C GLY A 154 2.39 -8.90 7.83
N VAL A 155 1.68 -7.84 7.43
CA VAL A 155 0.56 -7.30 8.21
C VAL A 155 -0.70 -8.11 7.92
N LEU A 156 -1.05 -8.98 8.88
CA LEU A 156 -2.19 -9.91 8.81
C LEU A 156 -3.32 -9.54 9.78
N VAL A 157 -3.02 -8.68 10.75
CA VAL A 157 -3.91 -8.22 11.82
C VAL A 157 -3.92 -6.69 11.80
N CYS A 158 -5.07 -6.09 12.08
CA CYS A 158 -5.17 -4.65 12.22
C CYS A 158 -4.41 -4.18 13.46
N GLN A 159 -3.42 -3.30 13.31
CA GLN A 159 -2.71 -2.74 14.47
C GLN A 159 -3.64 -1.99 15.44
N LYS A 160 -4.67 -1.32 14.90
CA LYS A 160 -5.63 -0.52 15.67
C LYS A 160 -6.61 -1.39 16.47
N HIS A 161 -7.18 -2.42 15.84
CA HIS A 161 -8.28 -3.19 16.42
C HIS A 161 -7.89 -4.59 16.89
N GLY A 162 -6.70 -5.08 16.56
CA GLY A 162 -6.24 -6.42 16.93
C GLY A 162 -7.00 -7.56 16.24
N THR A 163 -7.82 -7.25 15.23
CA THR A 163 -8.60 -8.26 14.50
C THR A 163 -7.90 -8.72 13.21
N PRO A 164 -8.03 -10.00 12.80
CA PRO A 164 -7.52 -10.47 11.52
C PRO A 164 -8.08 -9.65 10.37
N LEU A 165 -7.23 -9.31 9.40
CA LEU A 165 -7.65 -8.57 8.22
C LEU A 165 -8.45 -9.48 7.28
N LEU A 166 -9.41 -8.87 6.59
CA LEU A 166 -10.09 -9.47 5.44
C LEU A 166 -9.21 -9.27 4.21
N ALA A 167 -8.92 -10.34 3.48
CA ALA A 167 -8.08 -10.34 2.28
C ALA A 167 -8.88 -10.71 1.03
N LEU A 168 -8.69 -9.99 -0.06
CA LEU A 168 -9.24 -10.35 -1.37
C LEU A 168 -8.42 -11.51 -1.99
N PRO A 169 -9.04 -12.68 -2.30
CA PRO A 169 -8.31 -13.90 -2.64
C PRO A 169 -7.56 -13.83 -3.98
N TYR A 170 -8.01 -12.98 -4.91
CA TYR A 170 -7.34 -12.74 -6.19
C TYR A 170 -7.51 -11.30 -6.63
N ASP A 171 -6.41 -10.55 -6.64
CA ASP A 171 -6.33 -9.34 -7.43
C ASP A 171 -5.88 -9.72 -8.85
N ARG A 172 -6.81 -9.86 -9.79
CA ARG A 172 -6.42 -9.78 -11.20
C ARG A 172 -6.37 -8.30 -11.59
N ASP A 173 -5.17 -7.82 -11.88
CA ASP A 173 -4.88 -6.51 -12.50
C ASP A 173 -5.78 -6.18 -13.70
N SER A 174 -6.41 -7.18 -14.34
CA SER A 174 -7.35 -6.98 -15.45
C SER A 174 -8.64 -6.26 -15.05
N VAL A 175 -9.18 -6.50 -13.86
CA VAL A 175 -10.44 -5.86 -13.39
C VAL A 175 -10.21 -4.36 -13.10
N HIS A 176 -9.02 -4.00 -12.61
CA HIS A 176 -8.63 -2.60 -12.28
C HIS A 176 -8.35 -1.71 -13.48
N ARG A 177 -8.30 -2.29 -14.68
CA ARG A 177 -8.23 -1.46 -15.89
C ARG A 177 -9.52 -0.68 -16.07
N GLU A 178 -10.63 -1.26 -15.62
CA GLU A 178 -11.99 -0.81 -15.93
C GLU A 178 -12.74 -0.23 -14.73
N ILE A 179 -12.46 -0.68 -13.49
CA ILE A 179 -13.14 -0.20 -12.28
C ILE A 179 -12.20 0.03 -11.08
N PHE A 180 -12.57 0.96 -10.20
CA PHE A 180 -11.98 1.10 -8.87
C PHE A 180 -12.72 0.21 -7.87
N LEU A 181 -11.97 -0.54 -7.05
CA LEU A 181 -12.55 -1.32 -5.94
C LEU A 181 -12.54 -0.51 -4.65
N TRP A 182 -13.60 -0.65 -3.87
CA TRP A 182 -13.76 -0.06 -2.56
C TRP A 182 -13.71 -1.14 -1.48
N PRO A 183 -13.20 -0.84 -0.27
CA PRO A 183 -13.17 -1.82 0.82
C PRO A 183 -14.57 -2.32 1.23
N ASN A 184 -15.61 -1.52 0.95
CA ASN A 184 -16.97 -1.71 1.40
C ASN A 184 -17.98 -1.89 0.24
N ASP A 185 -17.53 -2.03 -1.02
CA ASP A 185 -18.45 -2.37 -2.10
C ASP A 185 -18.96 -3.81 -1.98
N ASP A 186 -20.12 -4.08 -2.57
CA ASP A 186 -20.80 -5.37 -2.46
C ASP A 186 -19.96 -6.53 -2.99
N TRP A 187 -19.16 -6.29 -4.03
CA TRP A 187 -18.30 -7.32 -4.61
C TRP A 187 -17.18 -7.68 -3.63
N THR A 188 -16.49 -6.68 -3.09
CA THR A 188 -15.40 -6.83 -2.12
C THR A 188 -15.89 -7.50 -0.86
N LYS A 189 -17.05 -7.09 -0.31
CA LYS A 189 -17.68 -7.73 0.86
C LYS A 189 -17.96 -9.22 0.63
N LYS A 190 -18.39 -9.60 -0.58
CA LYS A 190 -18.67 -11.00 -0.93
C LYS A 190 -17.42 -11.85 -1.13
N GLN A 191 -16.31 -11.25 -1.59
CA GLN A 191 -15.09 -11.97 -1.94
C GLN A 191 -14.05 -12.01 -0.81
N ALA A 192 -14.05 -11.00 0.06
CA ALA A 192 -13.02 -10.88 1.08
C ALA A 192 -13.15 -11.98 2.14
N GLN A 193 -12.02 -12.58 2.50
CA GLN A 193 -11.96 -13.68 3.47
C GLN A 193 -11.08 -13.29 4.65
N SER A 194 -11.50 -13.62 5.86
CA SER A 194 -10.66 -13.42 7.04
C SER A 194 -9.39 -14.25 6.95
N ILE A 195 -8.26 -13.63 7.26
CA ILE A 195 -6.99 -14.36 7.41
C ILE A 195 -7.10 -15.26 8.64
N ALA A 196 -6.69 -16.53 8.49
CA ALA A 196 -6.67 -17.48 9.59
C ALA A 196 -5.58 -17.10 10.61
N VAL A 197 -5.96 -17.03 11.88
CA VAL A 197 -5.05 -16.87 13.03
C VAL A 197 -5.35 -17.98 14.02
N TRP A 198 -4.30 -18.64 14.53
CA TRP A 198 -4.43 -19.94 15.20
C TRP A 198 -4.42 -19.89 16.73
N SER A 199 -4.10 -18.74 17.34
CA SER A 199 -4.16 -18.56 18.80
C SER A 199 -4.15 -17.07 19.21
N ASP A 200 -4.58 -16.77 20.44
CA ASP A 200 -4.52 -15.42 21.01
C ASP A 200 -3.08 -14.90 21.14
N THR A 201 -2.13 -15.76 21.47
CA THR A 201 -0.70 -15.41 21.50
C THR A 201 -0.22 -14.98 20.12
N THR A 202 -0.55 -15.76 19.10
CA THR A 202 -0.24 -15.43 17.70
C THR A 202 -0.88 -14.12 17.28
N LEU A 203 -2.13 -13.87 17.68
CA LEU A 203 -2.84 -12.63 17.38
C LEU A 203 -2.12 -11.41 17.96
N ASN A 204 -1.73 -11.47 19.23
CA ASN A 204 -1.00 -10.41 19.91
C ASN A 204 0.36 -10.12 19.25
N ASP A 205 1.12 -11.17 18.91
CA ASP A 205 2.41 -11.00 18.23
C ASP A 205 2.23 -10.42 16.82
N LEU A 206 1.22 -10.85 16.07
CA LEU A 206 0.89 -10.27 14.77
C LEU A 206 0.44 -8.81 14.88
N GLN A 207 -0.30 -8.43 15.92
CA GLN A 207 -0.68 -7.05 16.16
C GLN A 207 0.54 -6.17 16.48
N ARG A 208 1.50 -6.67 17.29
CA ARG A 208 2.77 -5.98 17.55
C ARG A 208 3.58 -5.77 16.28
N LEU A 209 3.68 -6.81 15.43
CA LEU A 209 4.33 -6.71 14.13
C LEU A 209 3.64 -5.68 13.22
N ALA A 210 2.30 -5.64 13.24
CA ALA A 210 1.52 -4.65 12.49
C ALA A 210 1.79 -3.22 12.98
N GLN A 211 1.93 -3.01 14.28
CA GLN A 211 2.29 -1.72 14.86
C GLN A 211 3.68 -1.26 14.41
N ILE A 212 4.69 -2.15 14.47
CA ILE A 212 6.04 -1.86 13.98
C ILE A 212 6.02 -1.49 12.50
N ALA A 213 5.30 -2.25 11.68
CA ALA A 213 5.17 -1.97 10.25
C ALA A 213 4.48 -0.62 9.98
N ALA A 214 3.47 -0.25 10.78
CA ALA A 214 2.82 1.05 10.71
C ALA A 214 3.79 2.20 11.09
N ASP A 215 4.62 2.01 12.11
CA ASP A 215 5.63 2.99 12.52
C ASP A 215 6.76 3.12 11.49
N MET A 216 7.11 2.02 10.82
CA MET A 216 8.02 2.01 9.67
C MET A 216 7.49 2.89 8.54
N VAL A 217 6.29 2.57 8.02
CA VAL A 217 5.72 3.32 6.88
C VAL A 217 5.36 4.76 7.25
N GLY A 218 5.15 5.05 8.54
CA GLY A 218 4.94 6.39 9.08
C GLY A 218 6.22 7.20 9.31
N GLY A 219 7.41 6.61 9.13
CA GLY A 219 8.69 7.28 9.35
C GLY A 219 9.02 7.56 10.82
N LYS A 220 8.34 6.89 11.76
CA LYS A 220 8.49 7.11 13.20
C LYS A 220 9.71 6.41 13.81
N LEU A 221 10.30 5.43 13.12
CA LEU A 221 11.48 4.70 13.59
C LEU A 221 12.82 5.35 13.18
N ALA A 222 12.84 6.68 12.98
CA ALA A 222 14.07 7.41 12.66
C ALA A 222 15.00 7.44 13.89
N GLY A 223 16.11 6.70 13.83
CA GLY A 223 17.15 6.67 14.86
C GLY A 223 17.43 5.26 15.41
N GLY A 224 18.45 4.61 14.87
CA GLY A 224 19.32 3.71 15.65
C GLY A 224 18.74 2.42 16.24
N ARG A 225 17.73 1.77 15.64
CA ARG A 225 17.30 0.42 16.08
C ARG A 225 17.13 -0.58 14.94
N ALA A 226 18.15 -0.71 14.10
CA ALA A 226 18.28 -1.89 13.23
C ALA A 226 18.47 -3.20 14.05
N SER A 227 18.97 -3.11 15.28
CA SER A 227 19.12 -4.25 16.20
C SER A 227 17.77 -4.88 16.60
N PHE A 228 16.70 -4.09 16.68
CA PHE A 228 15.38 -4.57 17.13
C PHE A 228 14.72 -5.53 16.11
N LEU A 229 14.95 -5.31 14.81
CA LEU A 229 14.48 -6.21 13.75
C LEU A 229 15.28 -7.52 13.72
N VAL A 230 16.55 -7.51 14.13
CA VAL A 230 17.37 -8.72 14.23
C VAL A 230 16.86 -9.61 15.37
N GLU A 231 16.53 -9.04 16.53
CA GLU A 231 15.95 -9.80 17.66
C GLU A 231 14.54 -10.35 17.34
N HIS A 232 13.69 -9.60 16.63
CA HIS A 232 12.31 -10.00 16.34
C HIS A 232 12.13 -10.80 15.04
N SER A 233 13.11 -10.79 14.13
CA SER A 233 13.12 -11.67 12.96
C SER A 233 13.20 -13.15 13.33
N LEU A 234 13.77 -13.49 14.49
CA LEU A 234 13.72 -14.82 15.07
C LEU A 234 12.33 -15.20 15.57
N ALA A 235 11.55 -14.23 16.09
CA ALA A 235 10.18 -14.47 16.52
C ALA A 235 9.24 -14.76 15.33
N ILE A 236 9.40 -14.04 14.20
CA ILE A 236 8.64 -14.28 12.95
C ILE A 236 8.86 -15.71 12.41
N VAL A 237 10.06 -16.27 12.63
CA VAL A 237 10.39 -17.66 12.24
C VAL A 237 9.90 -18.68 13.29
N ALA A 238 9.74 -18.27 14.55
CA ALA A 238 9.40 -19.17 15.67
C ALA A 238 7.90 -19.41 15.90
N VAL A 239 6.99 -18.61 15.31
CA VAL A 239 5.53 -18.70 15.61
C VAL A 239 4.78 -19.83 14.86
N SER A 240 5.44 -20.74 14.13
CA SER A 240 4.74 -21.96 13.66
C SER A 240 5.65 -23.13 13.29
N PRO A 241 5.57 -24.28 14.00
CA PRO A 241 6.21 -25.53 13.59
C PRO A 241 5.61 -26.17 12.32
N ILE A 242 4.54 -25.62 11.73
CA ILE A 242 3.75 -26.34 10.69
C ILE A 242 3.78 -25.67 9.30
N SER A 243 4.36 -24.47 9.13
CA SER A 243 4.46 -23.83 7.80
C SER A 243 5.79 -24.05 7.05
N LEU A 244 6.60 -25.01 7.48
CA LEU A 244 7.86 -25.38 6.79
C LEU A 244 7.63 -25.96 5.38
N ALA A 245 6.40 -26.32 5.01
CA ALA A 245 6.09 -26.78 3.65
C ALA A 245 5.96 -25.65 2.61
N PHE A 246 5.71 -24.39 3.01
CA PHE A 246 5.43 -23.30 2.06
C PHE A 246 6.34 -22.07 2.18
N ILE A 247 7.05 -21.90 3.29
CA ILE A 247 8.01 -20.80 3.45
C ILE A 247 9.42 -21.35 3.27
N ARG A 248 10.01 -21.21 2.06
CA ARG A 248 11.44 -21.49 1.88
C ARG A 248 12.25 -20.54 2.78
N LEU A 249 12.73 -21.07 3.90
CA LEU A 249 13.64 -20.47 4.90
C LEU A 249 14.84 -19.69 4.29
N GLY A 250 15.19 -19.95 3.04
CA GLY A 250 16.26 -19.23 2.32
C GLY A 250 15.98 -17.76 1.98
N ALA A 251 14.72 -17.30 1.98
CA ALA A 251 14.39 -15.92 1.58
C ALA A 251 14.59 -14.89 2.70
N ILE A 252 14.26 -15.24 3.95
CA ILE A 252 14.47 -14.37 5.13
C ILE A 252 15.96 -14.23 5.41
N ARG A 253 16.72 -15.32 5.28
CA ARG A 253 18.19 -15.30 5.44
C ARG A 253 18.87 -14.37 4.43
N ARG A 254 18.36 -14.27 3.19
CA ARG A 254 18.95 -13.37 2.16
C ARG A 254 18.65 -11.89 2.38
N LEU A 255 17.51 -11.54 2.98
CA LEU A 255 17.17 -10.14 3.30
C LEU A 255 18.05 -9.57 4.43
N PHE A 256 18.47 -10.40 5.38
CA PHE A 256 19.33 -9.96 6.49
C PHE A 256 20.83 -10.15 6.24
N VAL A 257 21.25 -11.19 5.50
CA VAL A 257 22.67 -11.41 5.19
C VAL A 257 23.20 -10.40 4.15
N SER A 258 22.35 -9.85 3.27
CA SER A 258 22.81 -8.84 2.29
C SER A 258 22.86 -7.41 2.83
N THR A 259 22.62 -7.19 4.12
CA THR A 259 22.63 -5.86 4.76
C THR A 259 23.79 -5.71 5.75
N PHE A 260 24.68 -6.71 5.84
CA PHE A 260 25.84 -6.73 6.73
C PHE A 260 27.16 -7.10 6.02
N ILE A 261 27.24 -6.89 4.71
CA ILE A 261 28.52 -6.84 3.96
C ILE A 261 28.49 -5.61 3.06
#